data_AF-A0A011PC24-F1
#
_entry.id   AF-A0A011PC24-F1
#
_cell.length_a   1.000
_cell.length_b   1.000
_cell.length_c   1.000
_cell.angle_alpha   90.00
_cell.angle_beta   90.00
_cell.angle_gamma   90.00
#
_symmetry.space_group_name_H-M   'P 1'
#
loop_
_entity.id
_entity.type
_entity.pdbx_description
1 polymer ?
#
loop_
_entity_poly.entity_id
_entity_poly.type
_entity_poly.pdbx_seq_one_letter_code
_entity_poly.pdbx_strand_id
1 'polypeptide(L)' 'MERHLAGEYVSVYVPTTPNPTSGFFLMLPRSEVVELEMSVDTALKYVISMGVVAPPRPRAAGVAGDPMINRNS' A
#
# COMPACT_ATOMS: atom_id res chain seq x y z
N MET A 1 -13.59 -21.34 13.58
CA MET A 1 -12.99 -19.99 13.55
C MET A 1 -14.06 -19.06 12.98
N GLU A 2 -14.88 -18.54 13.87
CA GLU A 2 -16.14 -17.85 13.57
C GLU A 2 -15.89 -16.56 12.78
N ARG A 3 -16.73 -16.32 11.77
CA ARG A 3 -16.70 -15.17 10.86
C ARG A 3 -16.98 -13.85 11.61
N HIS A 4 -16.03 -13.39 12.41
CA HIS A 4 -16.11 -12.11 13.12
C HIS A 4 -15.70 -10.91 12.25
N LEU A 5 -15.06 -11.17 11.11
CA LEU A 5 -14.64 -10.15 10.15
C LEU A 5 -15.61 -10.15 8.97
N ALA A 6 -16.34 -9.05 8.81
CA ALA A 6 -17.19 -8.82 7.65
C ALA A 6 -16.36 -8.25 6.51
N GLY A 7 -16.39 -8.89 5.33
CA GLY A 7 -15.68 -8.45 4.13
C GLY A 7 -14.37 -9.20 3.84
N GLU A 8 -13.68 -8.76 2.79
CA GLU A 8 -12.39 -9.31 2.38
C GLU A 8 -11.25 -8.59 3.08
N TYR A 9 -10.30 -9.36 3.62
CA TYR A 9 -9.12 -8.86 4.30
C TYR A 9 -7.86 -9.38 3.64
N VAL A 10 -6.82 -8.57 3.66
CA VAL A 10 -5.47 -8.94 3.23
C VAL A 10 -4.51 -8.89 4.40
N SER A 11 -3.55 -9.80 4.38
CA SER A 11 -2.44 -9.82 5.31
C SER A 11 -1.30 -8.96 4.78
N VAL A 12 -0.90 -7.94 5.54
CA VAL A 12 0.15 -6.99 5.19
C VAL A 12 1.31 -7.15 6.17
N TYR A 13 2.51 -7.41 5.64
CA TYR A 13 3.74 -7.37 6.40
C TYR A 13 4.38 -5.98 6.30
N VAL A 14 4.62 -5.35 7.44
CA VAL A 14 5.27 -4.04 7.55
C VAL A 14 6.67 -4.25 8.12
N PRO A 15 7.72 -4.33 7.27
CA PRO A 15 9.09 -4.51 7.72
C PRO A 15 9.61 -3.24 8.41
N THR A 16 10.59 -3.42 9.29
CA THR A 16 11.42 -2.32 9.79
C THR A 16 12.56 -2.06 8.82
N THR A 17 12.87 -0.80 8.53
CA THR A 17 14.04 -0.43 7.73
C THR A 17 15.29 -0.30 8.59
N PRO A 18 16.49 -0.56 8.06
CA PRO A 18 16.81 -1.14 6.74
C PRO A 18 16.77 -2.68 6.72
N ASN A 19 16.57 -3.34 7.86
CA ASN A 19 16.64 -4.80 7.99
C ASN A 19 15.23 -5.44 8.03
N PRO A 20 14.77 -6.08 6.94
CA PRO A 20 13.39 -6.54 6.82
C PRO A 20 13.09 -7.85 7.58
N THR A 21 13.99 -8.32 8.45
CA THR A 21 13.79 -9.54 9.25
C THR A 21 12.72 -9.35 10.34
N SER A 22 12.54 -8.13 10.86
CA SER A 22 11.53 -7.82 11.88
C SER A 22 10.48 -6.84 11.34
N GLY A 23 9.27 -6.92 11.89
CA GLY A 23 8.17 -6.06 11.48
C GLY A 23 6.86 -6.41 12.17
N PHE A 24 5.79 -5.78 11.68
CA PHE A 24 4.42 -6.05 12.11
C PHE A 24 3.67 -6.84 11.04
N PHE A 25 2.73 -7.67 11.48
CA PHE A 25 1.80 -8.36 10.59
C PHE A 25 0.40 -7.84 10.88
N LEU A 26 -0.23 -7.22 9.89
CA LEU A 26 -1.51 -6.55 10.01
C LEU A 26 -2.55 -7.23 9.11
N MET A 27 -3.79 -7.34 9.58
CA MET A 27 -4.93 -7.67 8.75
C MET A 27 -5.70 -6.39 8.45
N LEU A 28 -5.83 -6.04 7.16
CA LEU A 28 -6.49 -4.83 6.71
C LEU A 28 -7.64 -5.16 5.75
N PRO A 29 -8.76 -4.41 5.78
CA PRO A 29 -9.81 -4.55 4.77
C PRO A 29 -9.24 -4.30 3.37
N ARG A 30 -9.57 -5.16 2.39
CA ARG A 30 -9.09 -5.04 1.00
C ARG A 30 -9.44 -3.68 0.37
N SER A 31 -10.56 -3.09 0.78
CA SER A 31 -11.06 -1.78 0.34
C SER A 31 -10.18 -0.61 0.76
N GLU A 32 -9.33 -0.78 1.78
CA GLU A 32 -8.42 0.27 2.29
C GLU A 32 -6.99 0.11 1.76
N VAL A 33 -6.75 -0.90 0.91
CA VAL A 33 -5.42 -1.22 0.38
C VAL A 33 -5.31 -0.85 -1.08
N VAL A 34 -4.35 0.01 -1.39
CA VAL A 34 -3.95 0.34 -2.77
C VAL A 34 -2.75 -0.53 -3.14
N GLU A 35 -2.95 -1.41 -4.13
CA GLU A 35 -1.86 -2.23 -4.66
C GLU A 35 -0.93 -1.38 -5.53
N LEU A 36 0.37 -1.56 -5.33
CA LEU A 36 1.40 -0.86 -6.10
C LEU A 36 1.82 -1.72 -7.30
N GLU A 37 1.93 -1.10 -8.47
CA GLU A 37 2.42 -1.76 -9.69
C GLU A 37 3.94 -1.94 -9.65
N MET A 38 4.41 -2.87 -8.82
CA MET A 38 5.84 -3.18 -8.70
C MET A 38 6.09 -4.64 -8.31
N SER A 39 7.27 -5.14 -8.67
CA SER A 39 7.71 -6.45 -8.19
C SER A 39 8.06 -6.40 -6.69
N VAL A 40 7.92 -7.53 -6.01
CA VAL A 40 8.31 -7.68 -4.60
C VAL A 40 9.80 -7.36 -4.39
N ASP A 41 10.67 -7.77 -5.32
CA ASP A 41 12.11 -7.47 -5.28
C ASP A 41 12.37 -5.96 -5.37
N THR A 42 11.64 -5.24 -6.24
CA THR A 42 11.73 -3.77 -6.31
C THR A 42 11.25 -3.12 -5.01
N ALA A 43 10.18 -3.63 -4.41
CA ALA A 43 9.64 -3.09 -3.16
C ALA A 43 10.63 -3.30 -1.99
N LEU A 44 11.22 -4.50 -1.89
CA LEU A 44 12.23 -4.80 -0.89
C LEU A 44 13.48 -3.93 -1.03
N LYS A 45 13.98 -3.72 -2.26
CA LYS A 45 15.11 -2.81 -2.53
C LYS A 45 14.81 -1.37 -2.09
N TYR A 46 13.60 -0.89 -2.36
CA TYR A 46 13.18 0.44 -1.93
C TYR A 46 13.17 0.58 -0.41
N VAL A 47 12.61 -0.40 0.30
CA VAL A 47 12.55 -0.45 1.77
C VAL A 47 13.96 -0.51 2.38
N ILE A 48 14.80 -1.44 1.96
CA ILE A 48 16.16 -1.64 2.50
C ILE A 48 17.04 -0.41 2.25
N SER A 49 16.90 0.22 1.08
CA SER A 49 17.66 1.42 0.72
C SER A 49 17.16 2.71 1.37
N MET A 50 16.14 2.63 2.24
CA MET A 50 15.51 3.79 2.87
C MET A 50 15.05 4.84 1.85
N GLY A 51 14.55 4.38 0.70
CA GLY A 51 14.03 5.24 -0.36
C GLY A 51 15.04 5.72 -1.40
N VAL A 52 16.32 5.38 -1.25
CA VAL A 52 17.38 5.78 -2.22
C VAL A 52 17.19 5.07 -3.57
N VAL A 53 16.70 3.83 -3.57
CA VAL A 53 16.45 3.05 -4.79
C VAL A 53 14.95 3.06 -5.09
N ALA A 54 14.46 4.19 -5.62
CA ALA A 54 13.06 4.38 -5.95
C ALA A 54 12.59 3.42 -7.06
N PRO A 55 11.37 2.86 -6.95
CA PRO A 55 10.80 2.10 -8.04
C PRO A 55 10.54 2.98 -9.26
N PRO A 56 10.52 2.39 -10.48
CA PRO A 56 10.08 3.11 -11.67
C PRO A 56 8.67 3.66 -11.42
N ARG A 57 8.42 4.93 -11.76
CA ARG A 57 7.09 5.53 -11.59
C ARG A 57 6.08 4.69 -12.38
N PRO A 58 5.05 4.12 -11.72
CA PRO A 58 3.89 3.62 -12.43
C PRO A 58 3.28 4.77 -13.23
N ARG A 59 2.85 4.51 -14.46
CA ARG A 59 2.06 5.50 -15.21
C ARG A 59 0.80 5.73 -14.39
N ALA A 60 0.64 6.93 -13.83
CA ALA A 60 -0.49 7.26 -12.95
C ALA A 60 -1.79 6.68 -13.51
N ALA A 61 -2.28 5.60 -12.88
CA ALA A 61 -3.62 5.12 -13.13
C ALA A 61 -4.55 6.24 -12.68
N GLY A 62 -5.37 6.72 -13.62
CA GLY A 62 -6.04 8.01 -13.56
C GLY A 62 -6.69 8.28 -12.21
N VAL A 63 -6.28 9.39 -11.59
CA VAL A 63 -7.10 10.12 -10.64
C VAL A 63 -8.26 10.71 -11.45
N ALA A 64 -9.28 9.90 -11.71
CA ALA A 64 -10.56 10.33 -12.25
C ALA A 64 -11.49 10.64 -11.08
N GLY A 65 -11.61 11.93 -10.77
CA GLY A 65 -12.41 12.45 -9.67
C GLY A 65 -12.36 13.97 -9.66
N ASP A 66 -12.89 14.54 -10.74
CA ASP A 66 -13.28 15.93 -11.06
C ASP A 66 -13.02 17.06 -10.03
N PRO A 67 -12.48 18.22 -10.46
CA PRO A 67 -12.47 19.44 -9.65
C PRO A 67 -13.87 20.06 -9.57
N MET A 68 -14.10 20.84 -8.52
CA MET A 68 -15.24 21.77 -8.34
C MET A 68 -16.52 21.20 -7.67
N ILE A 69 -16.56 21.26 -6.34
CA ILE A 69 -17.81 21.58 -5.63
C ILE A 69 -17.52 22.60 -4.51
N ASN A 70 -17.50 23.88 -4.86
CA ASN A 70 -17.82 24.94 -3.92
C ASN A 70 -19.34 25.10 -3.95
N ARG A 71 -20.03 24.41 -3.03
CA ARG A 71 -21.41 24.70 -2.67
C ARG A 71 -21.39 25.51 -1.37
N ASN A 72 -21.24 26.82 -1.47
CA ASN A 72 -21.72 27.74 -0.45
C ASN A 72 -22.82 28.61 -1.06
N SER A 73 -23.97 28.53 -0.39
CA SER A 73 -25.22 29.27 -0.60
C SER A 73 -25.06 30.78 -0.46
#